data_AF-A0A7J4TBI7-F1
#
_entry.id   AF-A0A7J4TBI7-F1
#
_cell.length_a   1.000
_cell.length_b   1.000
_cell.length_c   1.000
_cell.angle_alpha   90.00
_cell.angle_beta   90.00
_cell.angle_gamma   90.00
#
_symmetry.space_group_name_H-M   'P 1'
#
loop_
_entity.id
_entity.type
_entity.pdbx_description
1 polymer ?
#
loop_
_entity_poly.entity_id
_entity_poly.type
_entity_poly.pdbx_seq_one_letter_code
_entity_poly.pdbx_strand_id
1 'polypeptide(L)'
;MLRHLFFGKENPDETLTSDDILGKEVIDPEGGFLGVVEKIHIDAKTVDITAFSVDKGFLKKGLLIGKGYVERITPHAVFLRIRPVLNMRGMKVFDYEGRKVGTVKQVVLRGRKNRLKHLVIVSGVLRKERIIPPELIKFVGENIFLNQKKGDVLKQGRGS
;
A
#
# COMPACT_ATOMS: atom_id res chain seq x y z
N MET A 1 -8.53 -8.45 -41.18
CA MET A 1 -8.85 -9.46 -40.14
C MET A 1 -7.54 -10.10 -39.72
N LEU A 2 -6.96 -9.72 -38.58
CA LEU A 2 -5.73 -10.34 -38.08
C LEU A 2 -6.10 -11.71 -37.50
N ARG A 3 -5.50 -12.79 -38.03
CA ARG A 3 -5.59 -14.12 -37.44
C ARG A 3 -4.56 -14.22 -36.31
N HIS A 4 -5.03 -14.29 -35.06
CA HIS A 4 -4.18 -14.70 -33.95
C HIS A 4 -3.94 -16.21 -34.05
N LEU A 5 -2.70 -16.59 -34.36
CA LEU A 5 -2.25 -17.98 -34.28
C LEU A 5 -1.97 -18.31 -32.81
N PHE A 6 -2.94 -18.95 -32.15
CA PHE A 6 -2.74 -19.54 -30.83
C PHE A 6 -2.15 -20.94 -31.01
N PHE A 7 -0.89 -21.15 -30.63
CA PHE A 7 -0.27 -22.47 -30.58
C PHE A 7 -0.34 -23.01 -29.14
N GLY A 8 -1.43 -23.70 -28.78
CA GLY A 8 -1.57 -24.31 -27.44
C GLY A 8 -3.00 -24.66 -27.04
N LYS A 9 -3.17 -25.24 -25.83
CA LYS A 9 -4.47 -25.47 -25.15
C LYS A 9 -4.99 -24.21 -24.43
N GLU A 10 -4.62 -23.03 -24.90
CA GLU A 10 -4.98 -21.79 -24.22
C GLU A 10 -6.36 -21.33 -24.66
N ASN A 11 -7.24 -21.11 -23.69
CA ASN A 11 -8.57 -20.56 -23.92
C ASN A 11 -8.43 -19.04 -24.07
N PRO A 12 -8.70 -18.43 -25.24
CA PRO A 12 -8.56 -16.99 -25.45
C PRO A 12 -9.36 -16.17 -24.44
N ASP A 13 -10.48 -16.71 -23.96
CA ASP A 13 -11.39 -16.06 -22.99
C ASP A 13 -10.80 -15.98 -21.56
N GLU A 14 -9.69 -16.69 -21.29
CA GLU A 14 -8.98 -16.67 -20.00
C GLU A 14 -7.64 -15.92 -20.08
N THR A 15 -7.36 -15.27 -21.21
CA THR A 15 -6.13 -14.49 -21.41
C THR A 15 -6.36 -12.99 -21.22
N LEU A 16 -5.35 -12.30 -20.71
CA LEU A 16 -5.33 -10.84 -20.60
C LEU A 16 -4.10 -10.31 -21.31
N THR A 17 -4.28 -9.23 -22.05
CA THR A 17 -3.18 -8.49 -22.69
C THR A 17 -2.63 -7.41 -21.75
N SER A 18 -1.50 -6.82 -22.11
CA SER A 18 -1.01 -5.63 -21.40
C SER A 18 -2.03 -4.49 -21.40
N ASP A 19 -2.79 -4.34 -22.49
CA ASP A 19 -3.76 -3.25 -22.66
C ASP A 19 -4.98 -3.45 -21.75
N ASP A 20 -5.30 -4.71 -21.42
CA ASP A 20 -6.34 -5.04 -20.45
C ASP A 20 -5.90 -4.74 -19.00
N ILE A 21 -4.62 -4.51 -18.76
CA ILE A 21 -4.05 -4.35 -17.40
C ILE A 21 -3.59 -2.92 -17.16
N LEU A 22 -2.94 -2.29 -18.14
CA LEU A 22 -2.45 -0.93 -18.03
C LEU A 22 -3.62 0.05 -17.85
N GLY A 23 -3.46 1.02 -16.95
CA GLY A 23 -4.50 1.98 -16.58
C GLY A 23 -5.60 1.43 -15.67
N LYS A 24 -5.63 0.12 -15.37
CA LYS A 24 -6.63 -0.46 -14.46
C LYS A 24 -6.37 -0.05 -13.02
N GLU A 25 -7.45 0.04 -12.27
CA GLU A 25 -7.40 0.34 -10.84
C GLU A 25 -6.73 -0.80 -10.08
N VAL A 26 -5.94 -0.43 -9.08
CA VAL A 26 -5.39 -1.37 -8.10
C VAL A 26 -6.16 -1.20 -6.81
N ILE A 27 -6.77 -2.29 -6.33
CA ILE A 27 -7.72 -2.28 -5.21
C ILE A 27 -7.23 -3.25 -4.14
N ASP A 28 -7.24 -2.85 -2.86
CA ASP A 28 -6.90 -3.72 -1.73
C ASP A 28 -8.10 -4.58 -1.26
N PRO A 29 -7.91 -5.56 -0.34
CA PRO A 29 -9.00 -6.43 0.11
C PRO A 29 -10.19 -5.70 0.77
N GLU A 30 -10.00 -4.44 1.21
CA GLU A 30 -11.06 -3.63 1.83
C GLU A 30 -11.80 -2.79 0.79
N GLY A 31 -11.49 -2.96 -0.51
CA GLY A 31 -12.05 -2.13 -1.59
C GLY A 31 -11.35 -0.78 -1.73
N GLY A 32 -10.24 -0.54 -1.02
CA GLY A 32 -9.50 0.71 -1.08
C GLY A 32 -8.79 0.89 -2.41
N PHE A 33 -8.99 2.03 -3.07
CA PHE A 33 -8.28 2.41 -4.29
C PHE A 33 -6.84 2.87 -3.99
N LEU A 34 -5.86 2.23 -4.63
CA LEU A 34 -4.44 2.53 -4.44
C LEU A 34 -3.86 3.45 -5.51
N GLY A 35 -4.43 3.41 -6.72
CA GLY A 35 -3.88 4.01 -7.91
C GLY A 35 -4.20 3.18 -9.16
N VAL A 36 -3.52 3.49 -10.25
CA VAL A 36 -3.67 2.78 -11.53
C VAL A 36 -2.37 2.11 -11.94
N VAL A 37 -2.46 0.99 -12.66
CA VAL A 37 -1.27 0.32 -13.20
C VAL A 37 -0.62 1.19 -14.27
N GLU A 38 0.63 1.58 -14.05
CA GLU A 38 1.43 2.36 -15.00
C GLU A 38 2.35 1.46 -15.83
N LYS A 39 2.95 0.44 -15.19
CA LYS A 39 3.93 -0.46 -15.84
C LYS A 39 3.79 -1.88 -15.32
N ILE A 40 4.05 -2.85 -16.20
CA ILE A 40 4.19 -4.26 -15.86
C ILE A 40 5.67 -4.61 -15.98
N HIS A 41 6.24 -5.19 -14.93
CA HIS A 41 7.61 -5.66 -14.91
C HIS A 41 7.62 -7.15 -15.24
N ILE A 42 8.39 -7.54 -16.24
CA ILE A 42 8.49 -8.92 -16.71
C ILE A 42 9.93 -9.39 -16.50
N ASP A 43 10.10 -10.60 -15.99
CA ASP A 43 11.41 -11.24 -15.93
C ASP A 43 11.89 -11.55 -17.36
N ALA A 44 13.02 -10.99 -17.77
CA ALA A 44 13.51 -11.14 -19.13
C ALA A 44 13.94 -12.57 -19.50
N LYS A 45 14.12 -13.47 -18.52
CA LYS A 45 14.54 -14.86 -18.74
C LYS A 45 13.34 -15.80 -18.74
N THR A 46 12.40 -15.64 -17.81
CA THR A 46 11.24 -16.53 -17.70
C THR A 46 10.00 -16.00 -18.43
N VAL A 47 10.00 -14.73 -18.80
CA VAL A 47 8.86 -14.02 -19.40
C VAL A 47 7.64 -13.98 -18.44
N ASP A 48 7.88 -14.19 -17.14
CA ASP A 48 6.85 -14.06 -16.11
C ASP A 48 6.70 -12.60 -15.66
N ILE A 49 5.47 -12.16 -15.42
CA ILE A 49 5.23 -10.93 -14.67
C ILE A 49 5.83 -11.07 -13.28
N THR A 50 6.60 -10.07 -12.83
CA THR A 50 7.24 -10.02 -11.51
C THR A 50 6.62 -8.97 -10.60
N ALA A 51 6.21 -7.83 -11.16
CA ALA A 51 5.64 -6.72 -10.41
C ALA A 51 4.82 -5.76 -11.27
N PHE A 52 4.04 -4.91 -10.61
CA PHE A 52 3.26 -3.82 -11.18
C PHE A 52 3.73 -2.50 -10.58
N SER A 53 4.08 -1.51 -11.40
CA SER A 53 4.19 -0.12 -10.95
C SER A 53 2.79 0.48 -10.91
N VAL A 54 2.42 1.02 -9.75
CA VAL A 54 1.14 1.68 -9.51
C VAL A 54 1.37 3.16 -9.35
N ASP A 55 0.82 3.94 -10.28
CA ASP A 55 0.80 5.39 -10.17
C ASP A 55 -0.32 5.84 -9.24
N LYS A 56 0.00 6.78 -8.36
CA LYS A 56 -0.89 7.32 -7.32
C LYS A 56 -1.30 8.77 -7.62
N GLY A 57 -0.95 9.30 -8.79
CA GLY A 57 -1.21 10.66 -9.22
C GLY A 57 -0.15 11.68 -8.78
N PHE A 58 -0.31 12.92 -9.24
CA PHE A 58 0.73 13.92 -9.52
C PHE A 58 1.63 14.43 -8.38
N LEU A 59 1.56 13.88 -7.16
CA LEU A 59 2.41 14.28 -6.02
C LEU A 59 2.83 13.12 -5.11
N LYS A 60 2.32 11.91 -5.35
CA LYS A 60 2.56 10.74 -4.50
C LYS A 60 3.60 9.86 -5.18
N LYS A 61 4.60 9.40 -4.41
CA LYS A 61 5.54 8.39 -4.93
C LYS A 61 4.74 7.14 -5.32
N GLY A 62 4.97 6.65 -6.54
CA GLY A 62 4.38 5.40 -7.03
C GLY A 62 4.75 4.20 -6.16
N LEU A 63 4.02 3.11 -6.33
CA LEU A 63 4.15 1.89 -5.54
C LEU A 63 4.52 0.72 -6.46
N LEU A 64 5.56 -0.03 -6.10
CA LEU A 64 5.90 -1.27 -6.80
C LEU A 64 5.29 -2.45 -6.05
N ILE A 65 4.35 -3.15 -6.69
CA ILE A 65 3.64 -4.31 -6.13
C ILE A 65 4.17 -5.58 -6.78
N GLY A 66 4.82 -6.44 -6.01
CA GLY A 66 5.24 -7.75 -6.50
C GLY A 66 4.05 -8.67 -6.78
N LYS A 67 4.18 -9.55 -7.79
CA LYS A 67 3.13 -10.50 -8.22
C LYS A 67 2.52 -11.30 -7.08
N GLY A 68 3.33 -11.66 -6.08
CA GLY A 68 2.88 -12.43 -4.92
C GLY A 68 1.88 -11.71 -4.01
N TYR A 69 1.66 -10.41 -4.19
CA TYR A 69 0.62 -9.65 -3.49
C TYR A 69 -0.66 -9.47 -4.32
N VAL A 70 -0.65 -9.82 -5.61
CA VAL A 70 -1.85 -9.81 -6.45
C VAL A 70 -2.66 -11.07 -6.17
N GLU A 71 -3.94 -10.90 -5.89
CA GLU A 71 -4.89 -12.00 -5.72
C GLU A 71 -5.41 -12.46 -7.08
N ARG A 72 -5.92 -11.52 -7.88
CA ARG A 72 -6.46 -11.75 -9.22
C ARG A 72 -6.40 -10.49 -10.06
N ILE A 73 -6.44 -10.67 -11.38
CA ILE A 73 -6.54 -9.60 -12.36
C ILE A 73 -7.83 -9.84 -13.15
N THR A 74 -8.57 -8.76 -13.40
CA THR A 74 -9.82 -8.78 -14.19
C THR A 74 -9.75 -7.67 -15.24
N PRO A 75 -10.63 -7.68 -16.25
CA PRO A 75 -10.75 -6.56 -17.20
C PRO A 75 -11.08 -5.20 -16.56
N HIS A 76 -11.45 -5.16 -15.28
CA HIS A 76 -11.84 -3.94 -14.57
C HIS A 76 -10.75 -3.45 -13.60
N ALA A 77 -10.09 -4.37 -12.89
CA ALA A 77 -9.15 -4.03 -11.83
C ALA A 77 -8.15 -5.15 -11.51
N VAL A 78 -7.04 -4.76 -10.89
CA VAL A 78 -6.07 -5.62 -10.21
C VAL A 78 -6.39 -5.64 -8.72
N PHE A 79 -6.76 -6.81 -8.19
CA PHE A 79 -7.06 -6.99 -6.78
C PHE A 79 -5.84 -7.49 -6.02
N LEU A 80 -5.51 -6.84 -4.90
CA LEU A 80 -4.45 -7.26 -4.00
C LEU A 80 -5.01 -8.15 -2.90
N ARG A 81 -4.19 -9.09 -2.42
CA ARG A 81 -4.49 -9.90 -1.23
C ARG A 81 -4.11 -9.23 0.09
N ILE A 82 -3.50 -8.04 0.03
CA ILE A 82 -3.01 -7.30 1.21
C ILE A 82 -3.35 -5.82 1.11
N ARG A 83 -3.37 -5.16 2.27
CA ARG A 83 -3.32 -3.70 2.38
C ARG A 83 -1.87 -3.20 2.54
N PRO A 84 -1.32 -2.43 1.59
CA PRO A 84 0.03 -1.91 1.70
C PRO A 84 0.17 -0.87 2.82
N VAL A 85 1.06 -1.14 3.77
CA VAL A 85 1.34 -0.29 4.95
C VAL A 85 1.88 1.09 4.53
N LEU A 86 2.50 1.19 3.35
CA LEU A 86 2.99 2.46 2.79
C LEU A 86 1.88 3.50 2.58
N ASN A 87 0.62 3.07 2.47
CA ASN A 87 -0.52 3.97 2.37
C ASN A 87 -0.82 4.72 3.68
N MET A 88 -0.14 4.38 4.77
CA MET A 88 -0.37 5.02 6.07
C MET A 88 0.21 6.44 6.19
N ARG A 89 1.05 6.86 5.24
CA ARG A 89 1.64 8.20 5.25
C ARG A 89 0.56 9.27 5.06
N GLY A 90 0.55 10.28 5.94
CA GLY A 90 -0.44 11.37 5.93
C GLY A 90 -1.71 11.08 6.74
N MET A 91 -1.94 9.84 7.18
CA MET A 91 -3.08 9.51 8.03
C MET A 91 -3.01 10.25 9.38
N LYS A 92 -4.17 10.66 9.91
CA LYS A 92 -4.24 11.18 11.28
C LYS A 92 -4.15 10.02 12.27
N VAL A 93 -3.50 10.27 13.40
CA VAL A 93 -3.35 9.32 14.48
C VAL A 93 -4.12 9.83 15.68
N PHE A 94 -4.99 8.99 16.23
CA PHE A 94 -5.85 9.27 17.38
C PHE A 94 -5.55 8.30 18.51
N ASP A 95 -5.73 8.75 19.76
CA ASP A 95 -5.76 7.84 20.90
C ASP A 95 -7.11 7.11 21.00
N TYR A 96 -7.24 6.19 21.96
CA TYR A 96 -8.48 5.45 22.14
C TYR A 96 -9.65 6.31 22.64
N GLU A 97 -9.38 7.53 23.11
CA GLU A 97 -10.40 8.52 23.53
C GLU A 97 -10.78 9.44 22.36
N GLY A 98 -10.29 9.18 21.14
CA GLY A 98 -10.59 9.97 19.95
C GLY A 98 -9.81 11.28 19.84
N ARG A 99 -8.82 11.52 20.70
CA ARG A 99 -8.02 12.75 20.67
C ARG A 99 -6.88 12.62 19.66
N LYS A 100 -6.74 13.63 18.80
CA LYS A 100 -5.65 13.65 17.80
C LYS A 100 -4.28 13.70 18.50
N VAL A 101 -3.48 12.66 18.26
CA VAL A 101 -2.09 12.53 18.71
C VAL A 101 -1.15 13.19 17.71
N GLY A 102 -1.35 12.97 16.40
CA GLY A 102 -0.51 13.53 15.35
C GLY A 102 -0.93 13.13 13.94
N THR A 103 0.01 13.24 13.00
CA THR A 103 -0.15 12.82 11.61
C THR A 103 1.09 12.02 11.19
N VAL A 104 0.91 10.91 10.47
CA VAL A 104 2.02 10.08 10.01
C VAL A 104 2.88 10.83 9.00
N LYS A 105 4.14 11.09 9.35
CA LYS A 105 5.16 11.66 8.46
C LYS A 105 5.82 10.57 7.62
N GLN A 106 6.13 9.43 8.24
CA GLN A 106 6.86 8.33 7.62
C GLN A 106 6.38 6.97 8.12
N VAL A 107 6.42 5.99 7.21
CA VAL A 107 6.19 4.57 7.49
C VAL A 107 7.53 3.86 7.34
N VAL A 108 8.02 3.20 8.39
CA VAL A 108 9.28 2.47 8.37
C VAL A 108 8.98 0.98 8.36
N LEU A 109 9.51 0.26 7.37
CA LEU A 109 9.27 -1.18 7.19
C LEU A 109 10.42 -2.03 7.76
N ARG A 110 10.12 -3.28 8.13
CA ARG A 110 11.12 -4.29 8.44
C ARG A 110 11.63 -4.91 7.14
N GLY A 111 12.72 -4.37 6.59
CA GLY A 111 13.30 -4.82 5.32
C GLY A 111 12.46 -4.41 4.11
N ARG A 112 12.40 -5.25 3.08
CA ARG A 112 11.65 -4.99 1.81
C ARG A 112 10.22 -5.55 1.78
N LYS A 113 9.71 -6.09 2.89
CA LYS A 113 8.37 -6.70 2.97
C LYS A 113 7.34 -5.70 3.51
N ASN A 114 6.06 -5.94 3.25
CA ASN A 114 4.93 -5.17 3.78
C ASN A 114 4.70 -5.42 5.29
N ARG A 115 5.73 -5.21 6.11
CA ARG A 115 5.72 -5.44 7.56
C ARG A 115 6.20 -4.20 8.27
N LEU A 116 5.33 -3.58 9.07
CA LEU A 116 5.62 -2.35 9.80
C LEU A 116 6.73 -2.58 10.83
N LYS A 117 7.76 -1.72 10.82
CA LYS A 117 8.75 -1.60 11.91
C LYS A 117 8.27 -0.59 12.94
N HIS A 118 7.91 0.61 12.49
CA HIS A 118 7.27 1.67 13.27
C HIS A 118 6.76 2.78 12.34
N LEU A 119 5.92 3.66 12.86
CA LEU A 119 5.55 4.92 12.22
C LEU A 119 6.35 6.07 12.85
N VAL A 120 6.64 7.09 12.07
CA VAL A 120 7.05 8.40 12.58
C VAL A 120 5.88 9.34 12.39
N ILE A 121 5.38 9.90 13.48
CA ILE A 121 4.31 10.90 13.47
C ILE A 121 4.86 12.28 13.83
N VAL A 122 4.21 13.32 13.33
CA VAL A 122 4.45 14.71 13.74
C VAL A 122 3.28 15.19 14.57
N SER A 123 3.58 15.84 15.70
CA SER A 123 2.59 16.29 16.68
C SER A 123 2.84 17.71 17.17
N GLY A 124 1.76 18.42 17.51
CA GLY A 124 1.78 19.76 18.11
C GLY A 124 2.25 20.90 17.19
N VAL A 125 2.31 22.11 17.74
CA VAL A 125 2.69 23.35 17.04
C VAL A 125 4.15 23.32 16.61
N LEU A 126 5.03 22.78 17.45
CA LEU A 126 6.47 22.66 17.21
C LEU A 126 6.85 21.49 16.28
N ARG A 127 5.88 20.82 15.65
CA ARG A 127 6.08 19.69 14.73
C ARG A 127 7.07 18.63 15.25
N LYS A 128 6.95 18.26 16.53
CA LYS A 128 7.84 17.26 17.14
C LYS A 128 7.57 15.88 16.58
N GLU A 129 8.63 15.17 16.23
CA GLU A 129 8.57 13.79 15.76
C GLU A 129 8.46 12.81 16.92
N ARG A 130 7.70 11.74 16.68
CA ARG A 130 7.46 10.65 17.62
C ARG A 130 7.42 9.32 16.89
N ILE A 131 8.06 8.32 17.47
CA ILE A 131 8.06 6.95 16.97
C ILE A 131 6.86 6.22 17.59
N ILE A 132 6.02 5.62 16.76
CA ILE A 132 4.90 4.78 17.18
C ILE A 132 5.19 3.35 16.74
N PRO A 133 5.49 2.44 17.68
CA PRO A 133 5.73 1.05 17.34
C PRO A 133 4.39 0.33 17.08
N PRO A 134 4.38 -0.79 16.33
CA PRO A 134 3.15 -1.47 15.89
C PRO A 134 2.24 -1.91 17.04
N GLU A 135 2.81 -2.22 18.20
CA GLU A 135 2.11 -2.73 19.39
C GLU A 135 1.20 -1.67 20.03
N LEU A 136 1.42 -0.38 19.73
CA LEU A 136 0.53 0.70 20.15
C LEU A 136 -0.67 0.89 19.21
N ILE A 137 -0.63 0.30 18.00
CA ILE A 137 -1.67 0.48 17.00
C ILE A 137 -2.78 -0.52 17.28
N LYS A 138 -3.96 -0.01 17.63
CA LYS A 138 -5.16 -0.82 17.82
C LYS A 138 -5.81 -1.17 16.49
N PHE A 139 -5.94 -0.18 15.61
CA PHE A 139 -6.66 -0.34 14.34
C PHE A 139 -6.19 0.69 13.31
N VAL A 140 -6.22 0.29 12.03
CA VAL A 140 -5.88 1.13 10.88
C VAL A 140 -7.08 1.13 9.92
N GLY A 141 -7.84 2.22 9.89
CA GLY A 141 -8.95 2.43 8.94
C GLY A 141 -8.60 3.57 7.98
N GLU A 142 -9.47 4.57 7.85
CA GLU A 142 -9.12 5.87 7.23
C GLU A 142 -8.13 6.68 8.08
N ASN A 143 -8.15 6.44 9.39
CA ASN A 143 -7.23 6.99 10.38
C ASN A 143 -6.65 5.87 11.24
N ILE A 144 -5.59 6.16 11.97
CA ILE A 144 -4.91 5.20 12.85
C ILE A 144 -5.34 5.46 14.28
N PHE A 145 -5.79 4.42 14.97
CA PHE A 145 -6.19 4.48 16.36
C PHE A 145 -5.20 3.73 17.24
N LEU A 146 -4.74 4.38 18.29
CA LEU A 146 -3.84 3.80 19.27
C LEU A 146 -4.61 3.17 20.42
N ASN A 147 -3.99 2.21 21.11
CA ASN A 147 -4.52 1.60 22.33
C ASN A 147 -4.12 2.34 23.63
N GLN A 148 -3.39 3.46 23.53
CA GLN A 148 -2.93 4.27 24.67
C GLN A 148 -3.40 5.72 24.57
N LYS A 149 -3.49 6.41 25.73
CA LYS A 149 -3.84 7.85 25.79
C LYS A 149 -2.73 8.70 25.17
N LYS A 150 -3.11 9.81 24.53
CA LYS A 150 -2.18 10.80 23.94
C LYS A 150 -1.07 11.23 24.91
N GLY A 151 -1.41 11.47 26.18
CA GLY A 151 -0.44 11.90 27.18
C GLY A 151 0.72 10.92 27.37
N ASP A 152 0.42 9.62 27.38
CA ASP A 152 1.41 8.57 27.61
C ASP A 152 2.29 8.35 26.38
N VAL A 153 1.68 8.37 25.19
CA VAL A 153 2.37 8.30 23.89
C VAL A 153 3.35 9.46 23.73
N LEU A 154 2.99 10.67 24.15
CA LEU A 154 3.84 11.86 24.01
C LEU A 154 5.01 11.91 25.01
N LYS A 155 4.89 11.23 26.15
CA LYS A 155 5.96 11.11 27.17
C LYS A 155 7.04 10.11 26.77
N GLN A 156 6.67 9.02 26.10
CA GLN A 156 7.60 7.95 25.67
C GLN A 156 8.64 8.41 24.62
N GLY A 157 8.42 9.56 23.95
CA GLY A 157 9.37 10.13 22.99
C GLY A 157 10.49 11.01 23.57
N ARG A 158 10.79 10.91 24.86
CA ARG A 158 11.99 11.51 25.48
C ARG A 158 13.00 10.39 25.75
N GLY A 159 13.63 9.88 24.69
CA GLY A 159 14.63 8.82 24.79
C GLY A 159 15.65 8.97 23.69
N SER A 160 16.85 9.41 24.10
CA SER A 160 18.17 9.32 23.47
C SER A 160 18.37 9.99 22.10
#